data_AF-A0A8S1C995-F1
#
_entry.id   AF-A0A8S1C995-F1
#
_cell.length_a   1.000
_cell.length_b   1.000
_cell.length_c   1.000
_cell.angle_alpha   90.00
_cell.angle_beta   90.00
_cell.angle_gamma   90.00
#
_symmetry.space_group_name_H-M   'P 1'
#
loop_
_entity.id
_entity.type
_entity.pdbx_description
1 polymer ?
#
loop_
_entity_poly.entity_id
_entity_poly.type
_entity_poly.pdbx_seq_one_letter_code
_entity_poly.pdbx_strand_id
1 'polypeptide(L)'
;MPRGKYVNHKGKNRRFNNPEEINEQMEKEKQKREWREKHGADPEEDSAEEKGSGSEAGSDDSSSDGEEEKAKGVQHLIEVENPNRVQKKTKKVTELNTEAASSAPQLSRREREEIEKERARANYQRLHAQGKTDEARADLARLAIIRQQREDAARRREMEVKEREAAAKAKTDQTSKALGKKK
;
A
#
# COMPACT_ATOMS: atom_id res chain seq x y z
N MET A 1 -26.83 -2.54 40.83
CA MET A 1 -25.77 -1.63 40.33
C MET A 1 -25.24 -2.18 39.02
N PRO A 2 -25.43 -1.51 37.87
CA PRO A 2 -24.96 -2.02 36.60
C PRO A 2 -23.44 -1.84 36.52
N ARG A 3 -22.71 -2.94 36.26
CA ARG A 3 -21.25 -2.93 36.13
C ARG A 3 -20.87 -2.28 34.79
N GLY A 4 -19.89 -1.38 34.83
CA GLY A 4 -19.57 -0.41 33.77
C GLY A 4 -19.37 -0.99 32.37
N LYS A 5 -19.78 -0.19 31.38
CA LYS A 5 -19.73 -0.45 29.93
C LYS A 5 -18.32 -0.62 29.33
N TYR A 6 -17.25 -0.48 30.11
CA TYR A 6 -15.88 -0.41 29.60
C TYR A 6 -15.06 -1.64 29.98
N VAL A 7 -14.51 -2.28 28.95
CA VAL A 7 -13.59 -3.40 29.10
C VAL A 7 -12.21 -2.83 29.47
N ASN A 8 -11.72 -3.13 30.68
CA ASN A 8 -10.39 -2.73 31.10
C ASN A 8 -9.34 -3.58 30.37
N HIS A 9 -8.55 -2.94 29.50
CA HIS A 9 -7.49 -3.60 28.72
C HIS A 9 -6.14 -3.65 29.45
N LYS A 10 -6.07 -3.11 30.68
CA LYS A 10 -4.83 -3.04 31.46
C LYS A 10 -4.44 -4.42 31.98
N GLY A 11 -3.26 -4.90 31.59
CA GLY A 11 -2.72 -6.21 31.99
C GLY A 11 -3.03 -7.37 31.05
N LYS A 12 -3.68 -7.14 29.90
CA LYS A 12 -3.88 -8.18 28.88
C LYS A 12 -2.61 -8.38 28.07
N ASN A 13 -2.22 -9.63 27.83
CA ASN A 13 -1.06 -9.96 27.00
C ASN A 13 -1.20 -9.30 25.61
N ARG A 14 -0.15 -8.59 25.19
CA ARG A 14 -0.09 -8.00 23.85
C ARG A 14 -0.10 -9.13 22.83
N ARG A 15 -1.18 -9.21 22.03
CA ARG A 15 -1.25 -10.08 20.87
C ARG A 15 -0.77 -9.26 19.68
N PHE A 16 0.22 -9.78 18.96
CA PHE A 16 0.62 -9.23 17.67
C PHE A 16 -0.23 -9.95 16.63
N ASN A 17 -0.97 -9.19 15.81
CA ASN A 17 -1.78 -9.77 14.74
C ASN A 17 -0.84 -10.42 13.71
N ASN A 18 -1.22 -11.60 13.21
CA ASN A 18 -0.49 -12.28 12.14
C ASN A 18 -0.59 -11.43 10.85
N PRO A 19 0.45 -11.31 10.00
CA PRO A 19 0.35 -10.64 8.70
C PRO A 19 -0.88 -11.03 7.86
N GLU A 20 -1.29 -12.31 7.89
CA GLU A 20 -2.52 -12.75 7.21
C GLU A 20 -3.78 -12.11 7.79
N GLU A 21 -3.83 -11.93 9.10
CA GLU A 21 -4.96 -11.34 9.82
C GLU A 21 -5.07 -9.83 9.56
N ILE A 22 -3.94 -9.15 9.37
CA ILE A 22 -3.88 -7.74 8.96
C ILE A 22 -4.40 -7.59 7.53
N ASN A 23 -4.00 -8.48 6.62
CA ASN A 23 -4.48 -8.45 5.23
C ASN A 23 -5.99 -8.72 5.16
N GLU A 24 -6.49 -9.68 5.93
CA GLU A 24 -7.92 -9.99 5.98
C GLU A 24 -8.74 -8.83 6.55
N GLN A 25 -8.21 -8.11 7.55
CA GLN A 25 -8.84 -6.89 8.07
C GLN A 25 -8.90 -5.80 6.99
N MET A 26 -7.80 -5.58 6.27
CA MET A 26 -7.73 -4.61 5.17
C MET A 26 -8.70 -4.96 4.03
N GLU A 27 -8.84 -6.25 3.70
CA GLU A 27 -9.79 -6.71 2.68
C GLU A 27 -11.24 -6.51 3.14
N LYS A 28 -11.56 -6.82 4.40
CA LYS A 28 -12.89 -6.56 4.98
C LYS A 28 -13.23 -5.08 4.98
N GLU A 29 -12.28 -4.20 5.30
CA GLU A 29 -12.48 -2.75 5.24
C GLU A 29 -12.73 -2.27 3.80
N LYS A 30 -11.97 -2.79 2.82
CA LYS A 30 -12.20 -2.48 1.40
C LYS A 30 -13.58 -2.92 0.95
N GLN A 31 -13.97 -4.15 1.27
CA GLN A 31 -15.31 -4.68 0.96
C GLN A 31 -16.41 -3.84 1.60
N LYS A 32 -16.25 -3.44 2.87
CA LYS A 32 -17.21 -2.57 3.56
C LYS A 32 -17.31 -1.19 2.91
N ARG A 33 -16.17 -0.64 2.46
CA ARG A 33 -16.12 0.63 1.73
C ARG A 33 -16.80 0.54 0.36
N GLU A 34 -16.51 -0.50 -0.40
CA GLU A 34 -17.14 -0.76 -1.70
C GLU A 34 -18.65 -1.01 -1.57
N TRP A 35 -19.06 -1.72 -0.51
CA TRP A 35 -20.47 -1.91 -0.19
C TRP A 35 -21.17 -0.58 0.12
N ARG A 36 -20.53 0.29 0.93
CA ARG A 36 -21.02 1.65 1.21
C ARG A 36 -21.10 2.52 -0.03
N GLU A 37 -20.10 2.45 -0.91
CA GLU A 37 -20.06 3.21 -2.16
C GLU A 37 -21.17 2.77 -3.12
N LYS A 38 -21.47 1.46 -3.19
CA LYS A 38 -22.55 0.90 -4.01
C LYS A 38 -23.95 1.16 -3.43
N HIS A 39 -24.08 1.22 -2.11
CA HIS A 39 -25.37 1.37 -1.43
C HIS A 39 -25.66 2.80 -0.93
N GLY A 40 -24.76 3.76 -1.16
CA GLY A 40 -24.99 5.18 -0.88
C GLY A 40 -25.21 5.52 0.59
N ALA A 41 -24.57 4.80 1.52
CA ALA A 41 -24.67 5.11 2.95
C ALA A 41 -23.68 6.21 3.34
N ASP A 42 -24.23 7.38 3.71
CA ASP A 42 -23.50 8.56 4.19
C ASP A 42 -22.53 8.23 5.35
N PRO A 43 -21.37 8.89 5.45
CA PRO A 43 -20.33 8.55 6.42
C PRO A 43 -20.57 9.05 7.86
N GLU A 44 -21.77 9.51 8.24
CA GLU A 44 -21.99 10.20 9.52
C GLU A 44 -22.54 9.38 10.71
N GLU A 45 -22.88 8.09 10.57
CA GLU A 45 -23.59 7.38 11.66
C GLU A 45 -22.74 6.38 12.49
N ASP A 46 -21.41 6.32 12.36
CA ASP A 46 -20.59 5.37 13.17
C ASP A 46 -19.25 5.96 13.64
N SER A 47 -19.15 7.28 13.79
CA SER A 47 -17.96 7.97 14.32
C SER A 47 -18.30 8.98 15.43
N ALA A 48 -19.29 8.66 16.26
CA ALA A 48 -19.80 9.52 17.33
C ALA A 48 -19.13 9.33 18.71
N GLU A 49 -17.86 8.94 18.79
CA GLU A 49 -17.07 9.07 20.03
C GLU A 49 -15.62 9.48 19.72
N GLU A 50 -15.36 10.79 19.80
CA GLU A 50 -14.10 11.48 20.18
C GLU A 50 -14.08 12.90 19.57
N LYS A 51 -14.87 13.80 20.19
CA LYS A 51 -14.79 15.26 19.99
C LYS A 51 -14.18 15.87 21.27
N GLY A 52 -12.86 15.98 21.28
CA GLY A 52 -12.08 16.76 22.24
C GLY A 52 -11.73 18.14 21.68
N SER A 53 -12.36 19.16 22.25
CA SER A 53 -12.23 20.62 22.06
C SER A 53 -10.79 21.20 22.05
N GLY A 54 -10.58 22.22 21.19
CA GLY A 54 -9.90 23.47 21.59
C GLY A 54 -8.72 23.95 20.74
N SER A 55 -8.96 24.88 19.80
CA SER A 55 -8.09 26.06 19.61
C SER A 55 -8.72 27.04 18.60
N GLU A 56 -9.08 28.19 19.12
CA GLU A 56 -9.49 29.44 18.48
C GLU A 56 -8.37 30.17 17.69
N ALA A 57 -8.71 30.72 16.51
CA ALA A 57 -8.19 31.95 15.89
C ALA A 57 -8.86 32.08 14.51
N GLY A 58 -9.75 33.04 14.27
CA GLY A 58 -9.39 34.43 13.92
C GLY A 58 -9.51 34.59 12.41
N SER A 59 -10.64 35.04 11.89
CA SER A 59 -10.84 36.42 11.38
C SER A 59 -10.97 36.38 9.86
N ASP A 60 -12.01 37.08 9.40
CA ASP A 60 -12.28 37.61 8.06
C ASP A 60 -11.82 36.86 6.80
N ASP A 61 -12.79 36.47 5.97
CA ASP A 61 -12.72 36.85 4.56
C ASP A 61 -14.14 36.93 3.99
N SER A 62 -14.60 38.16 3.82
CA SER A 62 -15.89 38.47 3.20
C SER A 62 -15.81 38.07 1.74
N SER A 63 -16.49 36.96 1.40
CA SER A 63 -16.76 36.51 0.04
C SER A 63 -17.34 37.67 -0.79
N SER A 64 -16.51 38.28 -1.63
CA SER A 64 -16.91 39.31 -2.58
C SER A 64 -17.09 38.67 -3.94
N ASP A 65 -18.31 38.22 -4.17
CA ASP A 65 -18.83 37.64 -5.40
C ASP A 65 -18.77 38.67 -6.56
N GLY A 66 -18.04 38.32 -7.61
CA GLY A 66 -18.60 38.20 -8.96
C GLY A 66 -19.19 39.39 -9.71
N GLU A 67 -19.25 40.61 -9.17
CA GLU A 67 -19.90 41.73 -9.85
C GLU A 67 -18.87 42.69 -10.45
N GLU A 68 -19.03 42.99 -11.74
CA GLU A 68 -18.32 44.04 -12.45
C GLU A 68 -18.46 45.36 -11.67
N GLU A 69 -17.44 45.70 -10.88
CA GLU A 69 -17.40 46.98 -10.17
C GLU A 69 -17.35 48.11 -11.20
N LYS A 70 -18.52 48.66 -11.55
CA LYS A 70 -18.66 49.96 -12.21
C LYS A 70 -17.80 50.94 -11.42
N ALA A 71 -16.70 51.43 -11.99
CA ALA A 71 -15.72 52.13 -11.17
C ALA A 71 -16.37 53.35 -10.52
N LYS A 72 -16.14 53.46 -9.21
CA LYS A 72 -16.90 54.36 -8.36
C LYS A 72 -16.33 55.77 -8.53
N GLY A 73 -17.15 56.70 -9.02
CA GLY A 73 -16.79 58.11 -9.16
C GLY A 73 -15.73 58.41 -10.22
N VAL A 74 -14.75 59.25 -9.89
CA VAL A 74 -13.74 59.81 -10.82
C VAL A 74 -12.61 58.82 -11.16
N GLN A 75 -12.66 57.59 -10.62
CA GLN A 75 -11.61 56.57 -10.80
C GLN A 75 -11.35 56.23 -12.28
N HIS A 76 -12.35 56.34 -13.16
CA HIS A 76 -12.18 56.12 -14.59
C HIS A 76 -11.40 57.23 -15.31
N LEU A 77 -11.31 58.42 -14.71
CA LEU A 77 -10.67 59.59 -15.30
C LEU A 77 -9.20 59.72 -14.92
N ILE A 78 -8.75 58.94 -13.92
CA ILE A 78 -7.37 58.97 -13.41
C ILE A 78 -6.61 57.79 -14.01
N GLU A 79 -5.59 58.10 -14.80
CA GLU A 79 -4.68 57.11 -15.37
C GLU A 79 -3.79 56.53 -14.27
N VAL A 80 -3.89 55.22 -14.02
CA VAL A 80 -3.11 54.55 -12.98
C VAL A 80 -1.80 54.01 -13.58
N GLU A 81 -0.75 54.82 -13.55
CA GLU A 81 0.62 54.49 -13.99
C GLU A 81 1.42 53.68 -12.95
N ASN A 82 0.79 52.73 -12.25
CA ASN A 82 1.53 51.89 -11.32
C ASN A 82 2.20 50.72 -12.09
N PRO A 83 3.53 50.67 -12.19
CA PRO A 83 4.24 49.64 -12.95
C PRO A 83 4.09 48.22 -12.35
N ASN A 84 3.73 48.12 -11.07
CA ASN A 84 3.47 46.84 -10.41
C ASN A 84 1.98 46.44 -10.47
N ARG A 85 1.13 47.22 -11.15
CA ARG A 85 -0.30 46.92 -11.26
C ARG A 85 -0.53 45.82 -12.29
N VAL A 86 -0.94 44.66 -11.80
CA VAL A 86 -1.35 43.53 -12.65
C VAL A 86 -2.67 43.87 -13.34
N GLN A 87 -2.62 44.21 -14.63
CA GLN A 87 -3.82 44.41 -15.43
C GLN A 87 -4.40 43.05 -15.84
N LYS A 88 -5.61 42.75 -15.36
CA LYS A 88 -6.34 41.53 -15.76
C LYS A 88 -6.91 41.75 -17.18
N LYS A 89 -6.24 41.19 -18.20
CA LYS A 89 -6.76 41.15 -19.57
C LYS A 89 -7.66 39.92 -19.73
N THR A 90 -8.87 40.10 -20.23
CA THR A 90 -9.80 39.00 -20.53
C THR A 90 -9.33 38.27 -21.80
N LYS A 91 -8.74 37.08 -21.64
CA LYS A 91 -8.37 36.19 -22.75
C LYS A 91 -9.53 35.23 -23.09
N LYS A 92 -9.67 34.87 -24.36
CA LYS A 92 -10.67 33.89 -24.82
C LYS A 92 -10.25 32.49 -24.38
N VAL A 93 -11.22 31.69 -23.91
CA VAL A 93 -11.02 30.33 -23.38
C VAL A 93 -10.32 29.40 -24.38
N THR A 94 -10.54 29.61 -25.68
CA THR A 94 -9.94 28.81 -26.76
C THR A 94 -8.43 29.00 -26.91
N GLU A 95 -7.90 30.18 -26.58
CA GLU A 95 -6.47 30.50 -26.69
C GLU A 95 -5.67 30.03 -25.45
N LEU A 96 -6.35 29.89 -24.30
CA LEU A 96 -5.75 29.39 -23.06
C LEU A 96 -5.36 27.90 -23.15
N ASN A 97 -6.13 27.11 -23.90
CA ASN A 97 -5.89 25.67 -24.02
C ASN A 97 -4.65 25.33 -24.85
N THR A 98 -4.32 26.17 -25.83
CA THR A 98 -3.16 25.97 -26.72
C THR A 98 -1.84 26.40 -26.07
N GLU A 99 -1.83 27.50 -25.31
CA GLU A 99 -0.63 27.96 -24.58
C GLU A 99 -0.30 27.04 -23.40
N ALA A 100 -1.33 26.60 -22.63
CA ALA A 100 -1.16 25.72 -21.48
C ALA A 100 -0.65 24.30 -21.84
N ALA A 101 -0.97 23.79 -23.03
CA ALA A 101 -0.48 22.50 -23.51
C ALA A 101 1.00 22.52 -23.93
N SER A 102 1.49 23.67 -24.41
CA SER A 102 2.90 23.84 -24.84
C SER A 102 3.87 24.16 -23.69
N SER A 103 3.38 24.68 -22.57
CA SER A 103 4.17 24.89 -21.36
C SER A 103 3.65 23.99 -20.24
N ALA A 104 3.96 22.69 -20.33
CA ALA A 104 3.78 21.81 -19.18
C ALA A 104 4.39 22.49 -17.96
N PRO A 105 3.64 22.67 -16.85
CA PRO A 105 4.15 23.34 -15.66
C PRO A 105 5.47 22.68 -15.27
N GLN A 106 6.55 23.47 -15.27
CA GLN A 106 7.84 22.99 -14.80
C GLN A 106 7.67 22.70 -13.31
N LEU A 107 7.47 21.42 -12.98
CA LEU A 107 7.38 20.95 -11.59
C LEU A 107 8.45 21.64 -10.76
N SER A 108 8.03 22.17 -9.62
CA SER A 108 8.92 22.80 -8.65
C SER A 108 10.11 21.88 -8.40
N ARG A 109 11.30 22.44 -8.18
CA ARG A 109 12.52 21.65 -7.88
C ARG A 109 12.25 20.61 -6.80
N ARG A 110 11.44 20.98 -5.80
CA ARG A 110 11.00 20.10 -4.71
C ARG A 110 10.13 18.93 -5.20
N GLU A 111 9.19 19.19 -6.09
CA GLU A 111 8.32 18.17 -6.66
C GLU A 111 9.09 17.19 -7.55
N ARG A 112 10.10 17.66 -8.29
CA ARG A 112 10.97 16.80 -9.10
C ARG A 112 11.78 15.85 -8.25
N GLU A 113 12.41 16.35 -7.18
CA GLU A 113 13.18 15.54 -6.24
C GLU A 113 12.28 14.52 -5.51
N GLU A 114 11.04 14.89 -5.18
CA GLU A 114 10.08 13.98 -4.54
C GLU A 114 9.62 12.85 -5.47
N ILE A 115 9.31 13.17 -6.73
CA ILE A 115 8.95 12.17 -7.76
C ILE A 115 10.14 11.26 -8.07
N GLU A 116 11.36 11.79 -8.14
CA GLU A 116 12.55 10.97 -8.36
C GLU A 116 12.81 10.02 -7.18
N LYS A 117 12.64 10.51 -5.94
CA LYS A 117 12.75 9.70 -4.73
C LYS A 117 11.70 8.57 -4.72
N GLU A 118 10.48 8.87 -5.12
CA GLU A 118 9.42 7.86 -5.24
C GLU A 118 9.74 6.83 -6.32
N ARG A 119 10.19 7.28 -7.50
CA ARG A 119 10.63 6.39 -8.59
C ARG A 119 11.82 5.51 -8.17
N ALA A 120 12.79 6.05 -7.45
CA ALA A 120 13.93 5.30 -6.94
C ALA A 120 13.50 4.22 -5.94
N ARG A 121 12.57 4.55 -5.02
CA ARG A 121 11.99 3.58 -4.09
C ARG A 121 11.22 2.48 -4.83
N ALA A 122 10.39 2.84 -5.80
CA ALA A 122 9.65 1.88 -6.61
C ALA A 122 10.60 0.97 -7.41
N ASN A 123 11.68 1.53 -7.98
CA ASN A 123 12.70 0.76 -8.67
C ASN A 123 13.44 -0.20 -7.74
N TYR A 124 13.80 0.24 -6.54
CA TYR A 124 14.42 -0.62 -5.52
C TYR A 124 13.49 -1.78 -5.15
N GLN A 125 12.23 -1.48 -4.84
CA GLN A 125 11.22 -2.50 -4.51
C GLN A 125 11.03 -3.49 -5.67
N ARG A 126 10.99 -2.99 -6.91
CA ARG A 126 10.89 -3.84 -8.11
C ARG A 126 12.11 -4.75 -8.26
N LEU A 127 13.32 -4.23 -8.05
CA LEU A 127 14.56 -5.01 -8.11
C LEU A 127 14.65 -6.03 -6.97
N HIS A 128 14.18 -5.66 -5.78
CA HIS A 128 14.12 -6.55 -4.62
C HIS A 128 13.14 -7.69 -4.85
N ALA A 129 11.93 -7.38 -5.36
CA ALA A 129 10.95 -8.38 -5.75
C ALA A 129 11.45 -9.31 -6.87
N GLN A 130 12.27 -8.79 -7.80
CA GLN A 130 12.94 -9.60 -8.83
C GLN A 130 14.10 -10.45 -8.28
N GLY A 131 14.47 -10.31 -7.00
CA GLY A 131 15.59 -11.04 -6.43
C GLY A 131 16.97 -10.53 -6.87
N LYS A 132 17.07 -9.28 -7.35
CA LYS A 132 18.33 -8.73 -7.89
C LYS A 132 19.15 -7.94 -6.86
N THR A 133 18.51 -7.44 -5.80
CA THR A 133 19.21 -6.82 -4.67
C THR A 133 20.06 -7.87 -3.94
N ASP A 134 21.16 -7.44 -3.31
CA ASP A 134 22.04 -8.36 -2.58
C ASP A 134 21.30 -9.08 -1.44
N GLU A 135 20.39 -8.37 -0.76
CA GLU A 135 19.50 -8.91 0.27
C GLU A 135 18.64 -10.06 -0.27
N ALA A 136 17.90 -9.82 -1.36
CA ALA A 136 17.01 -10.81 -1.93
C ALA A 136 17.79 -11.99 -2.54
N ARG A 137 18.99 -11.74 -3.10
CA ARG A 137 19.88 -12.82 -3.56
C ARG A 137 20.34 -13.70 -2.41
N ALA A 138 20.69 -13.11 -1.26
CA ALA A 138 21.08 -13.86 -0.07
C ALA A 138 19.93 -14.72 0.46
N ASP A 139 18.72 -14.17 0.51
CA ASP A 139 17.53 -14.92 0.93
C ASP A 139 17.19 -16.07 -0.03
N LEU A 140 17.26 -15.83 -1.34
CA LEU A 140 17.09 -16.90 -2.34
C LEU A 140 18.16 -17.98 -2.21
N ALA A 141 19.42 -17.60 -1.99
CA ALA A 141 20.51 -18.55 -1.77
C ALA A 141 20.28 -19.39 -0.50
N ARG A 142 19.81 -18.76 0.59
CA ARG A 142 19.44 -19.46 1.83
C ARG A 142 18.30 -20.46 1.59
N LEU A 143 17.26 -20.05 0.87
CA LEU A 143 16.14 -20.93 0.51
C LEU A 143 16.61 -22.09 -0.38
N ALA A 144 17.51 -21.84 -1.33
CA ALA A 144 18.08 -22.87 -2.19
C ALA A 144 18.86 -23.93 -1.39
N ILE A 145 19.66 -23.53 -0.39
CA ILE A 145 20.36 -24.46 0.51
C ILE A 145 19.36 -25.34 1.26
N ILE A 146 18.29 -24.77 1.82
CA ILE A 146 17.26 -25.54 2.53
C ILE A 146 16.57 -26.52 1.57
N ARG A 147 16.28 -26.08 0.34
CA ARG A 147 15.68 -26.95 -0.68
C ARG A 147 16.59 -28.13 -1.01
N GLN A 148 17.88 -27.88 -1.24
CA GLN A 148 18.88 -28.92 -1.48
C GLN A 148 18.95 -29.91 -0.31
N GLN A 149 19.02 -29.42 0.94
CA GLN A 149 19.03 -30.29 2.12
C GLN A 149 17.78 -31.16 2.22
N ARG A 150 16.60 -30.62 1.88
CA ARG A 150 15.35 -31.39 1.86
C ARG A 150 15.34 -32.44 0.76
N GLU A 151 15.77 -32.07 -0.45
CA GLU A 151 15.85 -32.99 -1.59
C GLU A 151 16.87 -34.11 -1.33
N ASP A 152 18.04 -33.79 -0.76
CA ASP A 152 19.05 -34.78 -0.39
C ASP A 152 18.58 -35.68 0.75
N ALA A 153 17.88 -35.14 1.75
CA ALA A 153 17.27 -35.96 2.80
C ALA A 153 16.18 -36.88 2.27
N ALA A 154 15.34 -36.41 1.33
CA ALA A 154 14.35 -37.24 0.65
C ALA A 154 15.01 -38.35 -0.16
N ARG A 155 16.03 -38.01 -0.95
CA ARG A 155 16.83 -38.98 -1.72
C ARG A 155 17.48 -40.02 -0.82
N ARG A 156 18.08 -39.61 0.31
CA ARG A 156 18.67 -40.53 1.31
C ARG A 156 17.62 -41.50 1.85
N ARG A 157 16.43 -41.02 2.22
CA ARG A 157 15.33 -41.88 2.69
C ARG A 157 14.84 -42.84 1.61
N GLU A 158 14.69 -42.39 0.37
CA GLU A 158 14.28 -43.26 -0.74
C GLU A 158 15.30 -44.36 -1.01
N MET A 159 16.60 -44.04 -0.95
CA MET A 159 17.66 -45.05 -1.12
C MET A 159 17.66 -46.05 0.03
N GLU A 160 17.53 -45.60 1.28
CA GLU A 160 17.44 -46.48 2.45
C GLU A 160 16.21 -47.40 2.39
N VAL A 161 15.05 -46.88 1.97
CA VAL A 161 13.84 -47.67 1.77
C VAL A 161 14.04 -48.72 0.67
N LYS A 162 14.62 -48.34 -0.47
CA LYS A 162 14.92 -49.28 -1.57
C LYS A 162 15.90 -50.37 -1.14
N GLU A 163 16.95 -50.03 -0.39
CA GLU A 163 17.91 -50.99 0.16
C GLU A 163 17.25 -51.93 1.17
N ARG A 164 16.41 -51.40 2.06
CA ARG A 164 15.65 -52.20 3.03
C ARG A 164 14.65 -53.14 2.34
N GLU A 165 13.97 -52.68 1.30
CA GLU A 165 13.06 -53.52 0.51
C GLU A 165 13.82 -54.59 -0.28
N ALA A 166 14.96 -54.26 -0.89
CA ALA A 166 15.80 -55.24 -1.58
C ALA A 166 16.34 -56.29 -0.60
N ALA A 167 16.80 -55.88 0.58
CA ALA A 167 17.23 -56.78 1.64
C ALA A 167 16.06 -57.64 2.18
N ALA A 168 14.86 -57.07 2.32
CA ALA A 168 13.67 -57.82 2.71
C ALA A 168 13.28 -58.86 1.65
N LYS A 169 13.26 -58.48 0.36
CA LYS A 169 13.02 -59.39 -0.76
C LYS A 169 14.05 -60.50 -0.83
N ALA A 170 15.34 -60.17 -0.70
CA ALA A 170 16.41 -61.17 -0.66
C ALA A 170 16.24 -62.14 0.53
N LYS A 171 15.85 -61.65 1.71
CA LYS A 171 15.53 -62.50 2.87
C LYS A 171 14.32 -63.39 2.61
N THR A 172 13.24 -62.87 2.02
CA THR A 172 12.04 -63.68 1.69
C THR A 172 12.35 -64.73 0.61
N ASP A 173 13.20 -64.40 -0.36
CA ASP A 173 13.62 -65.33 -1.41
C ASP A 173 14.52 -66.44 -0.84
N GLN A 174 15.41 -66.10 0.10
CA GLN A 174 16.22 -67.10 0.81
C GLN A 174 15.37 -68.03 1.69
N THR A 175 14.41 -67.48 2.45
CA THR A 175 13.54 -68.30 3.31
C THR A 175 12.59 -69.19 2.51
N SER A 176 12.01 -68.69 1.41
CA SER A 176 11.17 -69.50 0.51
C SER A 176 11.94 -70.62 -0.17
N LYS A 177 13.18 -70.35 -0.62
CA LYS A 177 14.09 -71.37 -1.16
C LYS A 177 14.46 -72.43 -0.11
N ALA A 178 14.72 -72.03 1.13
CA ALA A 178 15.06 -72.94 2.23
C ALA A 178 13.87 -73.82 2.66
N LEU A 179 12.65 -73.29 2.62
CA LEU A 179 11.42 -74.03 2.94
C LEU A 179 10.95 -74.97 1.83
N GLY A 180 11.70 -75.10 0.73
CA GLY A 180 11.40 -76.05 -0.34
C GLY A 180 10.11 -75.74 -1.12
N LYS A 181 9.50 -74.57 -0.91
CA LYS A 181 8.36 -74.08 -1.70
C LYS A 181 8.88 -73.67 -3.08
N LYS A 182 9.15 -74.65 -3.95
CA LYS A 182 9.20 -74.40 -5.39
C LYS A 182 7.81 -73.90 -5.81
N LYS A 183 7.78 -72.80 -6.57
CA LYS A 183 6.59 -72.30 -7.24
C LYS A 183 5.92 -73.40 -8.05
#